data_AF-A3QEW9-F1
#
_entry.id   AF-A3QEW9-F1
#
_cell.length_a   1.000
_cell.length_b   1.000
_cell.length_c   1.000
_cell.angle_alpha   90.00
_cell.angle_beta   90.00
_cell.angle_gamma   90.00
#
_symmetry.space_group_name_H-M   'P 1'
#
loop_
_entity.id
_entity.type
_entity.pdbx_description
1 polymer ?
#
loop_
_entity_poly.entity_id
_entity_poly.type
_entity_poly.pdbx_seq_one_letter_code
_entity_poly.pdbx_strand_id
1 'polypeptide(L)'
;MKSVISLQIANLYSQYATQFARGDQASSQLTMQGFVEQLAQQGLLLDTLNWQEWYQNAHLVDKPDYIREASFYQCRLLLTAMSRLERFSRGVLENMRRQGVLLAILERLNVLTHKNCGRDLFVLT
;
A
#
# COMPACT_ATOMS: atom_id res chain seq x y z
N MET A 1 16.69 -8.27 -6.65
CA MET A 1 15.95 -7.07 -6.20
C MET A 1 14.44 -7.24 -6.37
N LYS A 2 13.94 -7.58 -7.58
CA LYS A 2 12.50 -7.83 -7.81
C LYS A 2 11.89 -8.93 -6.92
N SER A 3 12.59 -10.06 -6.73
CA SER A 3 12.11 -11.17 -5.89
C SER A 3 11.92 -10.80 -4.42
N VAL A 4 12.82 -9.97 -3.87
CA VAL A 4 12.77 -9.51 -2.47
C VAL A 4 11.57 -8.59 -2.25
N ILE A 5 11.34 -7.63 -3.16
CA ILE A 5 10.19 -6.71 -3.09
C ILE A 5 8.86 -7.47 -3.21
N SER A 6 8.78 -8.46 -4.10
CA SER A 6 7.59 -9.32 -4.21
C SER A 6 7.31 -10.09 -2.92
N LEU A 7 8.34 -10.65 -2.28
CA LEU A 7 8.19 -11.37 -1.01
C LEU A 7 7.77 -10.43 0.13
N GLN A 8 8.35 -9.24 0.21
CA GLN A 8 8.00 -8.21 1.19
C GLN A 8 6.52 -7.81 1.07
N ILE A 9 6.06 -7.56 -0.16
CA ILE A 9 4.66 -7.19 -0.43
C ILE A 9 3.71 -8.35 -0.14
N ALA A 10 4.06 -9.59 -0.52
CA ALA A 10 3.24 -10.75 -0.21
C ALA A 10 3.12 -10.96 1.31
N ASN A 11 4.20 -10.75 2.05
CA ASN A 11 4.20 -10.82 3.51
C ASN A 11 3.29 -9.75 4.13
N LEU A 12 3.43 -8.48 3.71
CA LEU A 12 2.53 -7.40 4.14
C LEU A 12 1.06 -7.71 3.82
N TYR A 13 0.79 -8.18 2.60
CA TYR A 13 -0.57 -8.56 2.21
C TYR A 13 -1.12 -9.64 3.15
N SER A 14 -0.36 -10.71 3.39
CA SER A 14 -0.77 -11.81 4.26
C SER A 14 -1.01 -11.37 5.71
N GLN A 15 -0.22 -10.41 6.21
CA GLN A 15 -0.31 -9.96 7.59
C GLN A 15 -1.45 -8.97 7.83
N TYR A 16 -1.74 -8.08 6.86
CA TYR A 16 -2.64 -6.94 7.06
C TYR A 16 -3.99 -7.05 6.33
N ALA A 17 -4.08 -7.78 5.20
CA ALA A 17 -5.26 -7.74 4.33
C ALA A 17 -6.56 -8.15 5.05
N THR A 18 -6.55 -9.27 5.79
CA THR A 18 -7.73 -9.75 6.52
C THR A 18 -8.21 -8.74 7.57
N GLN A 19 -7.30 -7.99 8.20
CA GLN A 19 -7.67 -6.99 9.19
C GLN A 19 -8.20 -5.72 8.53
N PHE A 20 -7.59 -5.30 7.42
CA PHE A 20 -8.06 -4.14 6.66
C PHE A 20 -9.43 -4.38 6.01
N ALA A 21 -9.73 -5.62 5.62
CA ALA A 21 -11.04 -6.02 5.10
C ALA A 21 -12.21 -5.91 6.11
N ARG A 22 -11.92 -5.73 7.41
CA ARG A 22 -12.97 -5.61 8.44
C ARG A 22 -13.71 -4.27 8.45
N GLY A 23 -13.31 -3.31 7.60
CA GLY A 23 -14.01 -2.03 7.44
C GLY A 23 -14.20 -1.29 8.77
N ASP A 24 -15.42 -0.91 9.12
CA ASP A 24 -15.73 -0.13 10.34
C ASP A 24 -15.54 -0.89 11.66
N GLN A 25 -15.30 -2.20 11.63
CA GLN A 25 -15.04 -2.95 12.86
C GLN A 25 -13.72 -2.53 13.50
N ALA A 26 -13.72 -2.42 14.83
CA ALA A 26 -12.53 -2.07 15.60
C ALA A 26 -11.41 -3.11 15.40
N SER A 27 -10.23 -2.64 15.00
CA SER A 27 -9.00 -3.44 14.96
C SER A 27 -8.35 -3.41 16.35
N SER A 28 -8.43 -4.50 17.10
CA SER A 28 -7.88 -4.57 18.47
C SER A 28 -6.41 -4.98 18.54
N GLN A 29 -5.84 -5.53 17.47
CA GLN A 29 -4.49 -6.13 17.50
C GLN A 29 -3.44 -5.40 16.65
N LEU A 30 -3.84 -4.46 15.80
CA LEU A 30 -2.94 -3.89 14.79
C LEU A 30 -2.85 -2.38 14.89
N THR A 31 -1.65 -1.89 15.18
CA THR A 31 -1.35 -0.47 15.22
C THR A 31 -0.97 0.01 13.81
N MET A 32 -1.57 1.12 13.38
CA MET A 32 -1.15 1.80 12.14
C MET A 32 0.34 2.18 12.19
N GLN A 33 0.87 2.43 13.38
CA GLN A 33 2.29 2.66 13.59
C GLN A 33 3.14 1.46 13.15
N GLY A 34 2.81 0.24 13.60
CA GLY A 34 3.57 -0.96 13.21
C GLY A 34 3.50 -1.23 11.71
N PHE A 35 2.36 -0.94 11.08
CA PHE A 35 2.24 -0.98 9.62
C PHE A 35 3.21 -0.02 8.92
N VAL A 36 3.26 1.25 9.35
CA VAL A 36 4.16 2.26 8.78
C VAL A 36 5.63 1.90 8.99
N GLU A 37 5.99 1.41 10.17
CA GLU A 37 7.36 0.97 10.47
C GLU A 37 7.81 -0.17 9.54
N GLN A 38 6.95 -1.16 9.29
CA GLN A 38 7.25 -2.22 8.34
C GLN A 38 7.39 -1.71 6.90
N LEU A 39 6.50 -0.81 6.45
CA LEU A 39 6.62 -0.20 5.12
C LEU A 39 7.98 0.51 4.95
N ALA A 40 8.44 1.21 6.00
CA ALA A 40 9.74 1.87 5.99
C ALA A 40 10.90 0.86 5.97
N GLN A 41 10.87 -0.16 6.84
CA GLN A 41 11.91 -1.21 6.91
C GLN A 41 12.04 -1.99 5.60
N GLN A 42 10.95 -2.17 4.86
CA GLN A 42 10.93 -2.88 3.58
C GLN A 42 11.26 -1.98 2.39
N GLY A 43 11.51 -0.67 2.60
CA GLY A 43 11.82 0.27 1.53
C GLY A 43 10.64 0.58 0.60
N LEU A 44 9.41 0.36 1.07
CA LEU A 44 8.20 0.62 0.27
C LEU A 44 7.77 2.09 0.33
N LEU A 45 8.19 2.83 1.36
CA LEU A 45 8.03 4.28 1.37
C LEU A 45 9.08 4.95 0.47
N LEU A 46 8.75 6.14 -0.05
CA LEU A 46 9.69 6.96 -0.81
C LEU A 46 10.51 7.83 0.16
N ASP A 47 11.82 7.92 -0.08
CA ASP A 47 12.73 8.78 0.70
C ASP A 47 12.33 10.25 0.58
N THR A 48 12.02 10.68 -0.64
CA THR A 48 11.53 12.02 -0.97
C THR A 48 10.12 11.95 -1.52
N LEU A 49 9.24 12.82 -1.02
CA LEU A 49 7.87 12.92 -1.50
C LEU A 49 7.72 14.19 -2.35
N ASN A 50 7.29 14.02 -3.61
CA ASN A 50 6.88 15.13 -4.45
C ASN A 50 5.41 15.48 -4.15
N TRP A 51 5.19 16.59 -3.44
CA TRP A 51 3.86 17.02 -3.03
C TRP A 51 2.96 17.46 -4.20
N GLN A 52 3.55 17.99 -5.27
CA GLN A 52 2.78 18.35 -6.47
C GLN A 52 2.22 17.09 -7.15
N GLU A 53 3.03 16.05 -7.25
CA GLU A 53 2.61 14.78 -7.82
C GLU A 53 1.60 14.07 -6.91
N TRP A 54 1.77 14.14 -5.59
CA TRP A 54 0.75 13.67 -4.65
C TRP A 54 -0.59 14.35 -4.90
N TYR A 55 -0.61 15.68 -5.05
CA TYR A 55 -1.84 16.43 -5.25
C TYR A 55 -2.60 15.98 -6.52
N GLN A 56 -1.88 15.67 -7.59
CA GLN A 56 -2.47 15.12 -8.82
C GLN A 56 -3.09 13.73 -8.62
N ASN A 57 -2.62 12.96 -7.64
CA ASN A 57 -3.05 11.58 -7.36
C ASN A 57 -3.95 11.46 -6.12
N ALA A 58 -4.19 12.54 -5.38
CA ALA A 58 -4.92 12.52 -4.10
C ALA A 58 -6.34 11.97 -4.25
N HIS A 59 -6.97 12.18 -5.40
CA HIS A 59 -8.29 11.65 -5.75
C HIS A 59 -8.41 10.11 -5.65
N LEU A 60 -7.29 9.38 -5.70
CA LEU A 60 -7.27 7.93 -5.52
C LEU A 60 -7.62 7.50 -4.09
N VAL A 61 -7.38 8.37 -3.09
CA VAL A 61 -7.80 8.13 -1.70
C VAL A 61 -9.32 8.25 -1.58
N ASP A 62 -9.91 9.24 -2.25
CA ASP A 62 -11.36 9.48 -2.22
C ASP A 62 -12.14 8.44 -3.03
N LYS A 63 -11.50 7.84 -4.04
CA LYS A 63 -12.10 6.84 -4.96
C LYS A 63 -11.25 5.57 -5.02
N PRO A 64 -11.32 4.72 -3.98
CA PRO A 64 -10.45 3.54 -3.86
C PRO A 64 -10.60 2.55 -5.02
N ASP A 65 -11.74 2.52 -5.72
CA ASP A 65 -11.94 1.67 -6.90
C ASP A 65 -10.90 1.94 -8.02
N TYR A 66 -10.42 3.18 -8.13
CA TYR A 66 -9.41 3.56 -9.13
C TYR A 66 -8.01 3.07 -8.78
N ILE A 67 -7.76 2.68 -7.53
CA ILE A 67 -6.48 2.10 -7.11
C ILE A 67 -6.19 0.78 -7.85
N ARG A 68 -7.23 0.07 -8.34
CA ARG A 68 -7.03 -1.16 -9.13
C ARG A 68 -6.15 -0.93 -10.37
N GLU A 69 -6.10 0.29 -10.89
CA GLU A 69 -5.34 0.66 -12.08
C GLU A 69 -4.03 1.39 -11.75
N ALA A 70 -3.86 1.84 -10.51
CA ALA A 70 -2.68 2.59 -10.07
C ALA A 70 -1.38 1.82 -10.37
N SER A 71 -0.35 2.56 -10.80
CA SER A 71 1.00 2.01 -10.94
C SER A 71 1.62 1.68 -9.58
N PHE A 72 2.70 0.89 -9.60
CA PHE A 72 3.46 0.58 -8.39
C PHE A 72 3.95 1.85 -7.68
N TYR A 73 4.41 2.82 -8.47
CA TYR A 73 4.87 4.10 -7.94
C TYR A 73 3.73 4.89 -7.29
N GLN A 74 2.57 4.98 -7.92
CA GLN A 74 1.40 5.65 -7.33
C GLN A 74 0.98 5.01 -6.00
N CYS A 75 0.98 3.68 -5.90
CA CYS A 75 0.72 3.00 -4.62
C CYS A 75 1.74 3.42 -3.54
N ARG A 76 3.03 3.48 -3.87
CA ARG A 76 4.08 3.95 -2.94
C ARG A 76 3.93 5.43 -2.59
N LEU A 77 3.54 6.26 -3.55
CA LEU A 77 3.29 7.69 -3.36
C LEU A 77 2.17 7.92 -2.34
N LEU A 78 1.03 7.22 -2.51
CA LEU A 78 -0.09 7.27 -1.58
C LEU A 78 0.33 6.79 -0.18
N LEU A 79 0.97 5.63 -0.05
CA LEU A 79 1.44 5.12 1.23
C LEU A 79 2.40 6.09 1.92
N THR A 80 3.33 6.69 1.17
CA THR A 80 4.30 7.64 1.72
C THR A 80 3.64 8.92 2.20
N ALA A 81 2.78 9.52 1.38
CA ALA A 81 2.09 10.74 1.75
C ALA A 81 1.22 10.54 3.00
N MET A 82 0.44 9.47 3.02
CA MET A 82 -0.51 9.23 4.11
C MET A 82 0.19 8.80 5.40
N SER A 83 1.29 8.03 5.31
CA SER A 83 2.14 7.73 6.47
C SER A 83 2.80 8.97 7.06
N ARG A 84 3.17 9.95 6.23
CA ARG A 84 3.68 11.24 6.71
C ARG A 84 2.57 12.06 7.37
N LEU A 85 1.36 12.09 6.79
CA LEU A 85 0.21 12.80 7.36
C LEU A 85 -0.23 12.22 8.71
N GLU A 86 -0.19 10.91 8.89
CA GLU A 86 -0.48 10.25 10.19
C GLU A 86 0.38 10.79 11.34
N ARG A 87 1.63 11.20 11.06
CA ARG A 87 2.52 11.79 12.06
C ARG A 87 2.06 13.17 12.54
N PHE A 88 1.33 13.90 11.70
CA PHE A 88 0.80 15.23 12.01
C PHE A 88 -0.63 15.17 12.56
N SER A 89 -1.43 14.21 12.11
CA SER A 89 -2.80 14.00 12.58
C SER A 89 -3.07 12.50 12.75
N ARG A 90 -3.34 12.09 13.98
CA ARG A 90 -3.63 10.68 14.29
C ARG A 90 -4.96 10.25 13.66
N GLY A 91 -4.98 9.03 13.13
CA GLY A 91 -6.20 8.40 12.60
C GLY A 91 -6.42 8.58 11.09
N VAL A 92 -5.48 9.20 10.38
CA VAL A 92 -5.49 9.30 8.91
C VAL A 92 -5.49 7.91 8.28
N LEU A 93 -4.56 7.04 8.70
CA LEU A 93 -4.46 5.67 8.19
C LEU A 93 -5.61 4.78 8.64
N GLU A 94 -6.11 4.99 9.86
CA GLU A 94 -7.29 4.27 10.35
C GLU A 94 -8.55 4.64 9.54
N ASN A 95 -8.71 5.90 9.17
CA ASN A 95 -9.79 6.34 8.28
C ASN A 95 -9.66 5.72 6.88
N MET A 96 -8.45 5.72 6.31
CA MET A 96 -8.19 5.04 5.03
C MET A 96 -8.47 3.54 5.10
N ARG A 97 -8.17 2.89 6.23
CA ARG A 97 -8.50 1.48 6.45
C ARG A 97 -10.01 1.26 6.40
N ARG A 98 -10.79 2.06 7.14
CA ARG A 98 -12.26 1.98 7.16
C ARG A 98 -12.88 2.19 5.79
N GLN A 99 -12.32 3.10 5.01
CA GLN A 99 -12.73 3.39 3.63
C GLN A 99 -12.25 2.33 2.61
N GLY A 100 -11.52 1.29 3.03
CA GLY A 100 -11.01 0.24 2.15
C GLY A 100 -9.79 0.65 1.32
N VAL A 101 -9.29 1.87 1.45
CA VAL A 101 -8.16 2.41 0.66
C VAL A 101 -6.89 1.61 0.90
N LEU A 102 -6.55 1.31 2.16
CA LEU A 102 -5.33 0.54 2.47
C LEU A 102 -5.38 -0.89 1.93
N LEU A 103 -6.55 -1.54 1.97
CA LEU A 103 -6.73 -2.87 1.40
C LEU A 103 -6.55 -2.82 -0.13
N ALA A 104 -7.18 -1.87 -0.80
CA ALA A 104 -7.07 -1.70 -2.25
C ALA A 104 -5.62 -1.48 -2.70
N ILE A 105 -4.83 -0.71 -1.92
CA ILE A 105 -3.39 -0.52 -2.19
C ILE A 105 -2.62 -1.84 -2.05
N LEU A 106 -2.84 -2.60 -0.96
CA LEU A 106 -2.13 -3.86 -0.74
C LEU A 106 -2.49 -4.91 -1.80
N GLU A 107 -3.76 -5.03 -2.15
CA GLU A 107 -4.21 -5.91 -3.25
C GLU A 107 -3.54 -5.54 -4.56
N ARG A 108 -3.51 -4.24 -4.88
CA ARG A 108 -2.88 -3.76 -6.12
C ARG A 108 -1.39 -4.06 -6.15
N LEU A 109 -0.66 -3.77 -5.07
CA LEU A 109 0.77 -4.08 -4.96
C LEU A 109 1.03 -5.58 -5.10
N ASN A 110 0.20 -6.42 -4.50
CA ASN A 110 0.29 -7.87 -4.61
C ASN A 110 0.10 -8.33 -6.07
N VAL A 111 -0.92 -7.81 -6.75
CA VAL A 111 -1.16 -8.12 -8.19
C VAL A 111 0.02 -7.69 -9.07
N LEU A 112 0.56 -6.49 -8.85
CA LEU A 112 1.67 -5.97 -9.66
C LEU A 112 2.96 -6.78 -9.50
N THR A 113 3.21 -7.30 -8.29
CA THR A 113 4.40 -8.11 -8.01
C THR A 113 4.27 -9.55 -8.48
N HIS A 114 3.07 -10.15 -8.42
CA HIS A 114 2.80 -11.47 -8.98
C HIS A 114 2.79 -11.49 -10.52
N LYS A 115 2.19 -10.48 -11.17
CA LYS A 115 2.22 -10.35 -12.65
C LYS A 115 3.63 -10.20 -13.22
N ASN A 116 4.54 -9.62 -12.44
CA ASN A 116 5.94 -9.44 -12.83
C ASN A 116 6.81 -10.67 -12.55
N CYS A 117 6.35 -11.64 -11.76
CA CYS A 117 7.04 -12.91 -11.54
C CYS A 117 6.76 -13.93 -12.66
N GLY A 118 5.60 -13.84 -13.31
CA GLY A 118 5.18 -14.76 -14.38
C GLY A 118 5.68 -14.44 -15.80
N ARG A 119 6.35 -13.30 -16.03
CA ARG A 119 6.87 -12.94 -17.37
C ARG A 119 8.27 -13.46 -17.69
N ASP A 120 9.01 -13.94 -16.69
CA ASP A 120 10.35 -14.48 -16.90
C ASP A 120 10.35 -16.03 -17.10
N LEU A 121 9.18 -16.68 -17.11
CA LEU A 121 9.06 -18.14 -17.28
C LEU A 121 8.62 -18.62 -18.68
N PHE A 122 8.35 -17.72 -19.62
CA PHE A 122 7.86 -18.06 -20.97
C PHE A 122 8.79 -17.59 -22.10
N VAL A 123 10.11 -17.77 -21.92
CA VAL A 123 11.08 -17.72 -23.03
C VAL A 123 11.96 -18.96 -22.98
N LEU A 124 11.36 -20.16 -22.88
CA LEU A 124 12.00 -21.44 -23.17
C LEU A 124 10.93 -22.46 -23.60
N THR A 125 10.38 -22.24 -24.80
CA THR A 125 9.76 -23.30 -25.63
C THR A 125 10.03 -22.95 -27.07
#